data_AF-A0A1B0DG26-F1
#
_entry.id   AF-A0A1B0DG26-F1
#
_cell.length_a   1.000
_cell.length_b   1.000
_cell.length_c   1.000
_cell.angle_alpha   90.00
_cell.angle_beta   90.00
_cell.angle_gamma   90.00
#
_symmetry.space_group_name_H-M   'P 1'
#
loop_
_entity.id
_entity.type
_entity.pdbx_description
1 polymer ?
#
loop_
_entity_poly.entity_id
_entity_poly.type
_entity_poly.pdbx_seq_one_letter_code
_entity_poly.pdbx_strand_id
1 'polypeptide(L)'
;MLVFFLLCAGSKEAAFTYAIASAGAVHSIVAACARGNISLCGCDRTPLSQQNQDWKWGGCSADIGFGMKFARKFLDAREIEGDARSLMNLHNNRVGRKLVKNLLRTDCKCHGVSGSCVMRTCWKSLPTLRAIGDLLMRKYHRARPVMTIQDHGKLVLINK
;
A
#
# COMPACT_ATOMS: atom_id res chain seq x y z
N MET A 1 -9.98 0.94 -6.98
CA MET A 1 -10.84 -0.17 -7.44
C MET A 1 -9.98 -1.10 -8.27
N LEU A 2 -10.14 -2.41 -8.18
CA LEU A 2 -9.40 -3.34 -9.05
C LEU A 2 -10.08 -3.41 -10.42
N VAL A 3 -9.28 -3.63 -11.47
CA VAL A 3 -9.75 -3.71 -12.86
C VAL A 3 -9.23 -4.96 -13.55
N PHE A 4 -10.03 -5.55 -14.45
CA PHE A 4 -9.74 -6.79 -15.16
C PHE A 4 -10.30 -6.76 -16.60
N PHE A 5 -9.85 -7.63 -17.50
CA PHE A 5 -10.37 -7.75 -18.88
C PHE A 5 -11.43 -8.85 -19.01
N LEU A 6 -12.44 -8.61 -19.85
CA LEU A 6 -13.54 -9.55 -20.08
C LEU A 6 -13.19 -10.71 -21.04
N LEU A 7 -12.18 -10.54 -21.90
CA LEU A 7 -11.73 -11.53 -22.89
C LEU A 7 -10.29 -11.96 -22.58
N CYS A 8 -10.08 -13.25 -22.27
CA CYS A 8 -8.86 -14.07 -22.10
C CYS A 8 -7.52 -13.50 -21.53
N ALA A 9 -7.32 -12.20 -21.38
CA ALA A 9 -6.02 -11.60 -21.11
C ALA A 9 -5.86 -11.01 -19.69
N GLY A 10 -6.87 -11.07 -18.83
CA GLY A 10 -6.76 -10.59 -17.45
C GLY A 10 -7.97 -10.88 -16.59
N SER A 11 -7.88 -11.85 -15.68
CA SER A 11 -8.98 -12.24 -14.81
C SER A 11 -9.08 -11.36 -13.55
N LYS A 12 -10.20 -11.43 -12.81
CA LYS A 12 -10.34 -10.76 -11.51
C LYS A 12 -9.28 -11.26 -10.51
N GLU A 13 -8.93 -12.54 -10.61
CA GLU A 13 -7.95 -13.22 -9.76
C GLU A 13 -6.56 -12.66 -10.04
N ALA A 14 -6.19 -12.48 -11.32
CA ALA A 14 -4.97 -11.80 -11.69
C ALA A 14 -4.93 -10.37 -11.13
N ALA A 15 -6.02 -9.61 -11.26
CA ALA A 15 -6.08 -8.25 -10.68
C ALA A 15 -5.81 -8.24 -9.17
N PHE A 16 -6.30 -9.26 -8.45
CA PHE A 16 -6.03 -9.44 -7.03
C PHE A 16 -4.57 -9.85 -6.75
N THR A 17 -3.99 -10.78 -7.50
CA THR A 17 -2.60 -11.26 -7.28
C THR A 17 -1.58 -10.14 -7.44
N TYR A 18 -1.70 -9.31 -8.48
CA TYR A 18 -0.86 -8.11 -8.65
C TYR A 18 -1.01 -7.14 -7.47
N ALA A 19 -2.24 -6.87 -7.03
CA ALA A 19 -2.49 -5.96 -5.92
C ALA A 19 -1.94 -6.48 -4.58
N ILE A 20 -2.15 -7.75 -4.23
CA ILE A 20 -1.65 -8.32 -2.97
C ILE A 20 -0.13 -8.50 -2.98
N ALA A 21 0.47 -8.92 -4.10
CA ALA A 21 1.93 -9.03 -4.23
C ALA A 21 2.59 -7.65 -4.04
N SER A 22 2.03 -6.62 -4.67
CA SER A 22 2.50 -5.25 -4.54
C SER A 22 2.34 -4.68 -3.13
N ALA A 23 1.21 -4.98 -2.47
CA ALA A 23 1.01 -4.61 -1.07
C ALA A 23 1.98 -5.35 -0.13
N GLY A 24 2.19 -6.65 -0.35
CA GLY A 24 3.10 -7.49 0.44
C GLY A 24 4.56 -7.06 0.32
N ALA A 25 5.00 -6.66 -0.88
CA ALA A 25 6.33 -6.10 -1.10
C ALA A 25 6.53 -4.82 -0.27
N VAL A 26 5.59 -3.85 -0.37
CA VAL A 26 5.65 -2.62 0.44
C VAL A 26 5.67 -2.95 1.93
N HIS A 27 4.78 -3.82 2.40
CA HIS A 27 4.67 -4.19 3.81
C HIS A 27 5.97 -4.79 4.35
N SER A 28 6.53 -5.76 3.63
CA SER A 28 7.74 -6.48 4.04
C SER A 28 8.98 -5.57 4.07
N ILE A 29 9.15 -4.72 3.04
CA ILE A 29 10.27 -3.77 2.96
C ILE A 29 10.19 -2.79 4.12
N VAL A 30 9.02 -2.18 4.34
CA VAL A 30 8.87 -1.15 5.38
C VAL A 30 9.02 -1.76 6.77
N ALA A 31 8.54 -2.99 6.99
CA ALA A 31 8.74 -3.71 8.24
C ALA A 31 10.23 -4.01 8.49
N ALA A 32 10.98 -4.39 7.45
CA ALA A 32 12.43 -4.62 7.55
C ALA A 32 13.21 -3.33 7.82
N CYS A 33 12.83 -2.22 7.17
CA CYS A 33 13.40 -0.89 7.41
C CYS A 33 13.19 -0.45 8.87
N ALA A 34 11.97 -0.62 9.39
CA ALA A 34 11.64 -0.23 10.77
C ALA A 34 12.40 -1.05 11.84
N ARG A 35 12.80 -2.29 11.51
CA ARG A 35 13.62 -3.15 12.37
C ARG A 35 15.12 -2.87 12.26
N GLY A 36 15.55 -2.06 11.28
CA GLY A 36 16.97 -1.84 11.00
C GLY A 36 17.66 -3.01 10.27
N ASN A 37 16.89 -3.92 9.65
CA ASN A 37 17.45 -5.05 8.91
C ASN A 37 18.07 -4.64 7.56
N ILE A 38 17.79 -3.43 7.08
CA ILE A 38 18.26 -2.92 5.79
C ILE A 38 18.96 -1.59 6.04
N SER A 39 20.23 -1.48 5.68
CA SER A 39 21.03 -0.26 5.89
C SER A 39 20.61 0.95 5.05
N LEU A 40 19.95 0.71 3.92
CA LEU A 40 19.51 1.75 2.96
C LEU A 40 18.29 2.56 3.43
N CYS A 41 17.58 2.11 4.46
CA CYS A 41 16.34 2.74 4.93
C CYS A 41 16.21 2.68 6.45
N GLY A 42 15.22 3.39 7.00
CA GLY A 42 14.96 3.42 8.42
C GLY A 42 13.55 3.89 8.75
N CYS A 43 13.38 4.47 9.93
CA CYS A 43 12.13 5.05 10.37
C CYS A 43 11.89 6.41 9.71
N ASP A 44 10.63 6.73 9.45
CA ASP A 44 10.22 8.07 9.02
C ASP A 44 10.46 9.08 10.15
N ARG A 45 11.26 10.10 9.85
CA ARG A 45 11.64 11.19 10.76
C ARG A 45 11.02 12.53 10.37
N THR A 46 10.09 12.54 9.41
CA THR A 46 9.41 13.79 9.05
C THR A 46 8.76 14.39 10.30
N PRO A 47 9.07 15.67 10.64
CA PRO A 47 8.48 16.30 11.80
C PRO A 47 6.97 16.48 11.54
N LEU A 48 6.18 15.62 12.16
CA LEU A 48 4.72 15.70 12.10
C LEU A 48 4.31 16.94 12.91
N SER A 49 4.01 18.02 12.19
CA SER A 49 3.90 19.40 12.70
C SER A 49 2.74 19.67 13.66
N GLN A 50 2.07 18.64 14.16
CA GLN A 50 1.00 18.75 15.14
C GLN A 50 1.49 18.21 16.47
N GLN A 51 2.07 19.11 17.28
CA GLN A 51 2.10 18.95 18.72
C GLN A 51 0.66 19.10 19.24
N ASN A 52 -0.12 18.01 19.15
CA ASN A 52 -1.30 17.91 20.00
C ASN A 52 -0.84 17.93 21.45
N GLN A 53 -1.47 18.73 22.30
CA GLN A 53 -1.08 18.82 23.72
C GLN A 53 -1.23 17.48 24.45
N ASP A 54 -2.08 16.57 23.95
CA ASP A 54 -2.41 15.29 24.58
C ASP A 54 -1.36 14.18 24.39
N TRP A 55 -0.48 14.28 23.40
CA TRP A 55 0.54 13.24 23.14
C TRP A 55 1.68 13.70 22.23
N LYS A 56 2.84 13.04 22.37
CA LYS A 56 4.05 13.37 21.61
C LYS A 56 4.34 12.34 20.52
N TRP A 57 4.74 12.80 19.34
CA TRP A 57 5.30 11.91 18.32
C TRP A 57 6.67 11.38 18.77
N GLY A 58 6.91 10.09 18.57
CA GLY A 58 8.19 9.45 18.89
C GLY A 58 8.23 8.02 18.36
N GLY A 59 9.21 7.23 18.79
CA GLY A 59 9.37 5.84 18.33
C GLY A 59 9.82 5.73 16.87
N CYS A 60 9.52 4.59 16.23
CA CYS A 60 9.87 4.33 14.84
C CYS A 60 8.61 4.34 13.96
N SER A 61 8.38 5.45 13.27
CA SER A 61 7.32 5.54 12.28
C SER A 61 7.69 4.78 11.01
N ALA A 62 6.74 4.05 10.45
CA ALA A 62 6.90 3.29 9.22
C ALA A 62 7.13 4.21 8.01
N ASP A 63 8.31 4.16 7.38
CA ASP A 63 8.60 4.89 6.13
C ASP A 63 7.93 4.23 4.92
N ILE A 64 6.64 4.50 4.78
CA ILE A 64 5.83 4.03 3.66
C ILE A 64 6.28 4.61 2.32
N GLY A 65 6.89 5.80 2.33
CA GLY A 65 7.33 6.50 1.12
C GLY A 65 8.44 5.72 0.44
N PHE A 66 9.44 5.31 1.22
CA PHE A 66 10.52 4.45 0.75
C PHE A 66 9.98 3.12 0.21
N GLY A 67 9.15 2.42 0.99
CA GLY A 67 8.59 1.13 0.60
C GLY A 67 7.79 1.19 -0.71
N MET A 68 6.94 2.22 -0.87
CA MET A 68 6.19 2.43 -2.10
C MET A 68 7.10 2.71 -3.30
N LYS A 69 8.15 3.52 -3.13
CA LYS A 69 9.10 3.84 -4.20
C LYS A 69 9.88 2.61 -4.63
N PHE A 70 10.35 1.81 -3.67
CA PHE A 70 11.06 0.57 -3.94
C PHE A 70 10.17 -0.45 -4.65
N ALA A 71 8.98 -0.74 -4.10
CA ALA A 71 8.06 -1.71 -4.68
C ALA A 71 7.60 -1.29 -6.09
N ARG A 72 7.42 0.02 -6.33
CA ARG A 72 7.16 0.55 -7.67
C ARG A 72 8.32 0.23 -8.63
N LYS A 73 9.55 0.58 -8.26
CA LYS A 73 10.72 0.32 -9.11
C LYS A 73 10.91 -1.18 -9.41
N PHE A 74 10.64 -2.04 -8.44
CA PHE A 74 10.87 -3.48 -8.59
C PHE A 74 9.76 -4.19 -9.36
N LEU A 75 8.50 -3.95 -9.00
CA LEU A 75 7.36 -4.70 -9.56
C LEU A 75 6.86 -4.11 -10.89
N ASP A 76 6.96 -2.79 -11.08
CA ASP A 76 6.51 -2.16 -12.33
C ASP A 76 7.57 -2.30 -13.43
N ALA A 77 8.82 -2.65 -13.12
CA ALA A 77 9.89 -2.85 -14.11
C ALA A 77 9.64 -4.01 -15.09
N ARG A 78 8.72 -4.93 -14.76
CA ARG A 78 8.33 -6.03 -15.65
C ARG A 78 7.26 -5.64 -16.67
N GLU A 79 6.61 -4.48 -16.49
CA GLU A 79 5.47 -4.04 -17.31
C GLU A 79 5.94 -3.01 -18.36
N ILE A 80 6.81 -3.46 -19.27
CA ILE A 80 7.53 -2.60 -20.24
C ILE A 80 6.74 -2.43 -21.55
N GLU A 81 5.92 -3.42 -21.92
CA GLU A 81 5.30 -3.51 -23.25
C GLU A 81 4.26 -2.41 -23.51
N GLY A 82 3.76 -1.76 -22.46
CA GLY A 82 2.76 -0.69 -22.60
C GLY A 82 1.41 -1.18 -23.16
N ASP A 83 1.23 -2.49 -23.23
CA ASP A 83 0.02 -3.12 -23.73
C ASP A 83 -1.14 -2.97 -22.73
N ALA A 84 -2.33 -3.37 -23.18
CA ALA A 84 -3.54 -3.36 -22.38
C ALA A 84 -3.34 -4.05 -21.01
N ARG A 85 -2.62 -5.18 -21.00
CA ARG A 85 -2.37 -5.99 -19.81
C ARG A 85 -1.40 -5.29 -18.86
N SER A 86 -0.31 -4.74 -19.36
CA SER A 86 0.66 -4.00 -18.54
C SER A 86 0.01 -2.79 -17.87
N LEU A 87 -0.87 -2.06 -18.56
CA LEU A 87 -1.62 -0.95 -17.96
C LEU A 87 -2.52 -1.42 -16.80
N MET A 88 -3.19 -2.56 -16.97
CA MET A 88 -4.02 -3.17 -15.93
C MET A 88 -3.17 -3.60 -14.73
N ASN A 89 -2.05 -4.27 -14.98
CA ASN A 89 -1.11 -4.72 -13.96
C ASN A 89 -0.54 -3.53 -13.16
N LEU A 90 -0.08 -2.48 -13.85
CA LEU A 90 0.40 -1.24 -13.25
C LEU A 90 -0.65 -0.57 -12.37
N HIS A 91 -1.91 -0.54 -12.81
CA HIS A 91 -3.02 -0.01 -12.02
C HIS A 91 -3.26 -0.84 -10.76
N ASN A 92 -3.37 -2.17 -10.88
CA ASN A 92 -3.63 -3.05 -9.76
C ASN A 92 -2.47 -3.07 -8.75
N ASN A 93 -1.22 -3.05 -9.24
CA ASN A 93 -0.02 -2.84 -8.44
C ASN A 93 -0.10 -1.53 -7.65
N ARG A 94 -0.50 -0.43 -8.29
CA ARG A 94 -0.67 0.89 -7.64
C ARG A 94 -1.78 0.86 -6.59
N VAL A 95 -2.89 0.17 -6.84
CA VAL A 95 -3.98 0.00 -5.86
C VAL A 95 -3.47 -0.71 -4.61
N GLY A 96 -2.69 -1.78 -4.77
CA GLY A 96 -2.04 -2.50 -3.67
C GLY A 96 -1.17 -1.59 -2.79
N ARG A 97 -0.22 -0.87 -3.40
CA ARG A 97 0.68 0.06 -2.67
C ARG A 97 -0.07 1.16 -1.93
N LYS A 98 -1.04 1.79 -2.59
CA LYS A 98 -1.86 2.85 -1.98
C LYS A 98 -2.66 2.33 -0.80
N LEU A 99 -3.16 1.10 -0.86
CA LEU A 99 -3.94 0.54 0.23
C LEU A 99 -3.11 0.40 1.51
N VAL A 100 -1.85 -0.03 1.42
CA VAL A 100 -0.95 -0.11 2.59
C VAL A 100 -0.77 1.27 3.22
N LYS A 101 -0.53 2.31 2.40
CA LYS A 101 -0.42 3.70 2.87
C LYS A 101 -1.69 4.19 3.57
N ASN A 102 -2.86 3.92 2.99
CA ASN A 102 -4.13 4.37 3.53
C ASN A 102 -4.52 3.67 4.84
N LEU A 103 -3.91 2.52 5.13
CA LEU A 103 -4.21 1.71 6.30
C LEU A 103 -3.16 1.86 7.41
N LEU A 104 -2.22 2.79 7.27
CA LEU A 104 -1.30 3.12 8.35
C LEU A 104 -2.08 3.53 9.60
N ARG A 105 -1.66 2.98 10.74
CA ARG A 105 -2.28 3.23 12.04
C ARG A 105 -1.39 4.15 12.86
N THR A 106 -2.01 4.88 13.78
CA THR A 106 -1.27 5.57 14.84
C THR A 106 -1.34 4.67 16.06
N ASP A 107 -0.22 4.04 16.41
CA ASP A 107 -0.11 3.24 17.63
C ASP A 107 0.55 4.07 18.71
N CYS A 108 0.04 3.97 19.94
CA CYS A 108 0.50 4.75 21.09
C CYS A 108 0.94 3.83 22.23
N LYS A 109 2.01 4.22 22.93
CA LYS A 109 2.41 3.64 24.22
C LYS A 109 2.18 4.65 25.34
N CYS A 110 1.50 4.21 26.39
CA CYS A 110 1.28 5.00 27.59
C CYS A 110 2.43 4.83 28.58
N HIS A 111 2.80 5.92 29.24
CA HIS A 111 3.97 5.99 30.12
C HIS A 111 3.64 6.53 31.52
N GLY A 112 2.38 6.72 31.88
CA GLY A 112 2.01 7.25 33.18
C GLY A 112 2.08 6.24 34.32
N VAL A 113 2.14 6.75 35.55
CA VAL A 113 2.17 5.94 36.80
C VAL A 113 0.97 4.99 36.82
N SER A 114 1.20 3.75 37.26
CA SER A 114 0.20 2.67 37.30
C SER A 114 -0.47 2.36 35.94
N GLY A 115 0.20 2.65 34.82
CA GLY A 115 -0.32 2.39 33.47
C GLY A 115 -1.26 3.47 32.93
N SER A 116 -1.33 4.64 33.57
CA SER A 116 -2.12 5.75 33.07
C SER A 116 -1.62 6.29 31.71
N CYS A 117 -2.55 6.79 30.89
CA CYS A 117 -2.26 7.32 29.56
C CYS A 117 -2.18 8.85 29.50
N VAL A 118 -1.99 9.51 30.65
CA VAL A 118 -1.84 10.99 30.75
C VAL A 118 -0.68 11.47 29.88
N MET A 119 0.41 10.69 29.84
CA MET A 119 1.48 10.87 28.86
C MET A 119 1.56 9.63 27.98
N ARG A 120 1.59 9.85 26.67
CA ARG A 120 1.77 8.79 25.67
C ARG A 120 2.62 9.26 24.50
N THR A 121 3.32 8.31 23.92
CA THR A 121 4.12 8.50 22.72
C THR A 121 3.51 7.66 21.61
N CYS A 122 3.29 8.25 20.43
CA CYS A 122 2.74 7.50 19.30
C CYS A 122 3.61 7.59 18.05
N TRP A 123 3.47 6.58 17.20
CA TRP A 123 4.17 6.43 15.92
C TRP A 123 3.20 5.91 14.85
N LYS A 124 3.60 6.03 13.58
CA LYS A 124 2.89 5.37 12.49
C LYS A 124 3.35 3.92 12.37
N SER A 125 2.42 2.98 12.42
CA SER A 125 2.69 1.56 12.25
C SER A 125 2.02 0.99 11.00
N LEU A 126 2.59 -0.11 10.50
CA LEU A 126 1.98 -0.87 9.41
C LEU A 126 0.73 -1.61 9.92
N PRO A 127 -0.34 -1.68 9.10
CA PRO A 127 -1.45 -2.59 9.40
C PRO A 127 -0.98 -4.05 9.35
N THR A 128 -1.81 -4.95 9.90
CA THR A 128 -1.59 -6.39 9.70
C THR A 128 -1.80 -6.76 8.22
N LEU A 129 -1.03 -7.72 7.72
CA LEU A 129 -1.18 -8.20 6.34
C LEU A 129 -2.59 -8.78 6.09
N ARG A 130 -3.20 -9.39 7.12
CA ARG A 130 -4.60 -9.84 7.08
C ARG A 130 -5.57 -8.70 6.79
N ALA A 131 -5.46 -7.57 7.49
CA ALA A 131 -6.33 -6.42 7.25
C ALA A 131 -6.20 -5.85 5.83
N ILE A 132 -4.99 -5.88 5.26
CA ILE A 132 -4.75 -5.53 3.85
C ILE A 132 -5.46 -6.53 2.93
N GLY A 133 -5.28 -7.84 3.17
CA GLY A 133 -5.89 -8.92 2.40
C GLY A 133 -7.42 -8.84 2.38
N ASP A 134 -8.05 -8.65 3.54
CA ASP A 134 -9.51 -8.54 3.66
C ASP A 134 -10.05 -7.36 2.85
N LEU A 135 -9.35 -6.22 2.87
CA LEU A 135 -9.73 -5.04 2.11
C LEU A 135 -9.50 -5.20 0.60
N LEU A 136 -8.44 -5.89 0.19
CA LEU A 136 -8.25 -6.24 -1.22
C LEU A 136 -9.31 -7.24 -1.70
N MET A 137 -9.72 -8.19 -0.86
CA MET A 137 -10.77 -9.13 -1.19
C MET A 137 -12.11 -8.42 -1.41
N ARG A 138 -12.44 -7.43 -0.56
CA ARG A 138 -13.60 -6.56 -0.81
C ARG A 138 -13.51 -5.79 -2.13
N LYS A 139 -12.30 -5.38 -2.54
CA LYS A 139 -12.09 -4.74 -3.86
C LYS A 139 -12.14 -5.72 -5.02
N TYR A 140 -11.78 -6.99 -4.81
CA TYR A 140 -11.89 -8.08 -5.79
C TYR A 140 -13.36 -8.36 -6.12
N HIS A 141 -14.22 -8.51 -5.10
CA HIS A 141 -15.66 -8.74 -5.33
C HIS A 141 -16.35 -7.59 -6.09
N ARG A 142 -15.81 -6.37 -5.97
CA ARG A 142 -16.30 -5.15 -6.65
C ARG A 142 -15.46 -4.74 -7.87
N ALA A 143 -14.58 -5.62 -8.36
CA ALA A 143 -13.71 -5.32 -9.49
C ALA A 143 -14.53 -5.05 -10.76
N ARG A 144 -14.09 -4.08 -11.57
CA ARG A 144 -14.80 -3.65 -12.78
C ARG A 144 -14.06 -4.10 -14.04
N PRO A 145 -14.79 -4.56 -15.07
CA PRO A 145 -14.17 -4.87 -16.34
C PRO A 145 -13.73 -3.58 -17.06
N VAL A 146 -12.60 -3.66 -17.75
CA VAL A 146 -12.05 -2.58 -18.59
C VAL A 146 -11.84 -3.05 -20.02
N MET A 147 -11.83 -2.09 -20.95
CA MET A 147 -11.38 -2.22 -22.33
C MET A 147 -10.31 -1.15 -22.62
N THR A 148 -9.43 -1.42 -23.57
CA THR A 148 -8.52 -0.40 -24.10
C THR A 148 -9.14 0.31 -25.27
N ILE A 149 -9.02 1.64 -25.29
CA ILE A 149 -9.22 2.41 -26.53
C ILE A 149 -7.90 2.32 -27.31
N GLN A 150 -7.98 1.81 -28.54
CA GLN A 150 -6.81 1.49 -29.38
C GLN A 150 -5.93 2.72 -29.67
N ASP A 151 -6.47 3.94 -29.62
CA ASP A 151 -5.72 5.16 -29.99
C ASP A 151 -4.86 5.80 -28.89
N HIS A 152 -5.00 5.42 -27.60
CA HIS A 152 -4.37 6.20 -26.52
C HIS A 152 -3.76 5.41 -25.35
N GLY A 153 -3.69 4.07 -25.42
CA GLY A 153 -3.14 3.28 -24.31
C GLY A 153 -3.85 3.57 -22.97
N LYS A 154 -5.14 3.91 -23.03
CA LYS A 154 -5.94 4.32 -21.87
C LYS A 154 -6.98 3.25 -21.56
N LEU A 155 -7.02 2.83 -20.30
CA LEU A 155 -8.05 1.92 -19.81
C LEU A 155 -9.35 2.68 -19.59
N VAL A 156 -10.44 2.17 -20.15
CA VAL A 156 -11.79 2.70 -19.96
C VAL A 156 -12.68 1.62 -19.37
N LEU A 157 -13.52 2.01 -18.40
CA LEU A 157 -14.46 1.10 -17.76
C LEU A 157 -15.53 0.70 -18.78
N ILE A 158 -15.86 -0.59 -18.82
CA ILE A 158 -17.03 -1.05 -19.57
C ILE A 158 -18.25 -0.74 -18.70
N ASN A 159 -19.02 0.27 -19.09
CA ASN A 159 -20.34 0.51 -18.51
C ASN A 159 -21.28 -0.60 -19.01
N LYS A 160 -21.79 -1.40 -18.08
CA LYS A 160 -23.02 -2.17 -18.27
C LYS A 160 -24.13 -1.45 -17.55
#